data_AF-A0A0Q0XTF4-F1
#
_entry.id   AF-A0A0Q0XTF4-F1
#
_cell.length_a   1.000
_cell.length_b   1.000
_cell.length_c   1.000
_cell.angle_alpha   90.00
_cell.angle_beta   90.00
_cell.angle_gamma   90.00
#
_symmetry.space_group_name_H-M   'P 1'
#
loop_
_entity.id
_entity.type
_entity.pdbx_description
1 polymer ?
#
loop_
_entity_poly.entity_id
_entity_poly.type
_entity_poly.pdbx_seq_one_letter_code
_entity_poly.pdbx_strand_id
1 'polypeptide(L)'
;MKRIIYLLALIVLLTSCHSYGDRVATGGVEVYYNDPEIKEQATQFSMLMDSLEYGQDGMVSFQLVKDSIINVNMVTQDQYHTDESMDYALNEISLLLSHDIFKGERVQLHVSDNTFNRVRSLEVYGNE
;
A
#
# COMPACT_ATOMS: atom_id res chain seq x y z
N MET A 1 -7.45 -41.39 20.88
CA MET A 1 -6.41 -40.95 19.91
C MET A 1 -7.02 -40.31 18.66
N LYS A 2 -8.01 -40.91 17.99
CA LYS A 2 -8.65 -40.31 16.78
C LYS A 2 -9.27 -38.92 16.99
N ARG A 3 -9.84 -38.64 18.17
CA ARG A 3 -10.44 -37.34 18.52
C ARG A 3 -9.42 -36.19 18.66
N ILE A 4 -8.15 -36.49 18.97
CA ILE A 4 -7.07 -35.50 19.10
C ILE A 4 -6.59 -35.07 17.70
N ILE A 5 -6.62 -35.98 16.73
CA ILE A 5 -6.23 -35.70 15.33
C ILE A 5 -7.18 -34.69 14.68
N TYR A 6 -8.49 -34.77 14.96
CA TYR A 6 -9.47 -33.81 14.45
C TYR A 6 -9.33 -32.41 15.07
N LEU A 7 -8.85 -32.32 16.32
CA LEU A 7 -8.58 -31.04 16.99
C LEU A 7 -7.33 -30.35 16.44
N LEU A 8 -6.31 -31.12 16.04
CA LEU A 8 -5.09 -30.57 15.41
C LEU A 8 -5.35 -30.07 13.99
N ALA A 9 -6.24 -30.72 13.24
CA ALA A 9 -6.61 -30.32 11.88
C ALA A 9 -7.41 -29.00 11.82
N LEU A 10 -8.13 -28.65 12.89
CA LEU A 10 -8.92 -27.41 12.96
C LEU A 10 -8.07 -26.17 13.25
N ILE A 11 -6.92 -26.33 13.93
CA ILE A 11 -6.02 -25.23 14.30
C ILE A 11 -5.21 -24.71 13.09
N VAL A 12 -4.97 -25.56 12.08
CA VAL A 12 -4.20 -25.20 10.86
C VAL A 12 -4.99 -24.29 9.90
N LEU A 13 -6.31 -24.19 10.06
CA LEU A 13 -7.17 -23.37 9.19
C LEU A 13 -7.25 -21.89 9.61
N LEU A 14 -6.64 -21.49 10.73
CA LEU A 14 -6.71 -20.11 11.25
C LEU A 14 -5.50 -19.24 10.87
N THR A 15 -4.49 -19.79 10.20
CA THR A 15 -3.23 -19.07 9.93
C THR A 15 -3.16 -18.39 8.56
N SER A 16 -4.26 -18.30 7.79
CA SER A 16 -4.23 -17.67 6.46
C SER A 16 -4.87 -16.28 6.39
N CYS A 17 -5.15 -15.63 7.52
CA CYS A 17 -5.58 -14.23 7.49
C CYS A 17 -4.35 -13.34 7.26
N HIS A 18 -3.99 -13.10 6.00
CA HIS A 18 -3.16 -11.94 5.66
C HIS A 18 -4.03 -10.71 5.89
N SER A 19 -3.86 -10.06 7.03
CA SER A 19 -4.45 -8.74 7.27
C SER A 19 -3.66 -7.72 6.45
N TYR A 20 -4.35 -6.87 5.68
CA TYR A 20 -3.71 -5.76 4.97
C TYR A 20 -3.27 -4.63 5.92
N GLY A 21 -3.66 -4.73 7.19
CA GLY A 21 -3.40 -3.74 8.23
C GLY A 21 -4.65 -3.03 8.70
N ASP A 22 -4.46 -2.03 9.56
CA ASP A 22 -5.50 -1.07 9.91
C ASP A 22 -5.76 -0.15 8.71
N ARG A 23 -6.91 0.53 8.70
CA ARG A 23 -7.38 1.33 7.56
C ARG A 23 -7.74 2.75 7.95
N VAL A 24 -7.36 3.71 7.11
CA VAL A 24 -7.91 5.07 7.07
C VAL A 24 -8.49 5.34 5.68
N ALA A 25 -9.46 6.24 5.57
CA ALA A 25 -10.07 6.57 4.28
C ALA A 25 -10.53 8.03 4.21
N THR A 26 -10.43 8.63 3.04
CA THR A 26 -10.85 10.01 2.73
C THR A 26 -11.26 10.09 1.25
N GLY A 27 -12.47 10.59 0.97
CA GLY A 27 -12.91 10.92 -0.40
C GLY A 27 -12.73 9.84 -1.48
N GLY A 28 -12.98 8.57 -1.16
CA GLY A 28 -12.80 7.45 -2.10
C GLY A 28 -11.38 6.86 -2.12
N VAL A 29 -10.44 7.46 -1.40
CA VAL A 29 -9.12 6.90 -1.14
C VAL A 29 -9.15 6.10 0.15
N GLU A 30 -8.67 4.85 0.11
CA GLU A 30 -8.38 4.07 1.30
C GLU A 30 -6.90 3.68 1.39
N VAL A 31 -6.36 3.80 2.59
CA VAL A 31 -4.95 3.50 2.88
C VAL A 31 -4.90 2.51 4.03
N TYR A 32 -4.31 1.35 3.76
CA TYR A 32 -4.03 0.32 4.75
C TYR A 32 -2.61 0.50 5.31
N TYR A 33 -2.39 0.18 6.57
CA TYR A 33 -1.08 0.28 7.22
C TYR A 33 -0.91 -0.78 8.32
N ASN A 34 0.30 -1.36 8.42
CA ASN A 34 0.60 -2.42 9.38
C ASN A 34 1.30 -1.92 10.66
N ASP A 35 1.83 -0.71 10.64
CA ASP A 35 2.55 -0.12 11.76
C ASP A 35 1.73 1.04 12.37
N PRO A 36 1.28 0.96 13.64
CA PRO A 36 0.55 2.03 14.28
C PRO A 36 1.28 3.38 14.30
N GLU A 37 2.62 3.39 14.25
CA GLU A 37 3.42 4.62 14.23
C GLU A 37 3.25 5.43 12.94
N ILE A 38 2.82 4.80 11.85
CA ILE A 38 2.59 5.47 10.56
C ILE A 38 1.14 5.88 10.32
N LYS A 39 0.27 5.76 11.34
CA LYS A 39 -1.16 6.08 11.21
C LYS A 39 -1.41 7.53 10.80
N GLU A 40 -0.65 8.48 11.36
CA GLU A 40 -0.80 9.89 11.01
C GLU A 40 -0.43 10.12 9.55
N GLN A 41 0.67 9.53 9.10
CA GLN A 41 1.16 9.57 7.73
C GLN A 41 0.19 8.90 6.76
N ALA A 42 -0.42 7.77 7.14
CA ALA A 42 -1.47 7.12 6.36
C ALA A 42 -2.69 8.05 6.17
N THR A 43 -3.06 8.79 7.23
CA THR A 43 -4.17 9.75 7.18
C THR A 43 -3.83 10.94 6.29
N GLN A 44 -2.62 11.51 6.43
CA GLN A 44 -2.13 12.59 5.56
C GLN A 44 -2.07 12.14 4.10
N PHE A 45 -1.63 10.91 3.84
CA PHE A 45 -1.57 10.34 2.51
C PHE A 45 -2.96 10.18 1.89
N SER A 46 -3.96 9.68 2.63
CA SER A 46 -5.33 9.56 2.10
C SER A 46 -5.92 10.93 1.75
N MET A 47 -5.66 11.96 2.56
CA MET A 47 -6.10 13.34 2.29
C MET A 47 -5.39 13.95 1.08
N LEU A 48 -4.09 13.70 0.92
CA LEU A 48 -3.32 14.18 -0.23
C LEU A 48 -3.84 13.56 -1.53
N MET A 49 -4.03 12.25 -1.58
CA MET A 49 -4.53 11.58 -2.80
C MET A 49 -5.96 11.99 -3.14
N ASP A 50 -6.82 12.22 -2.13
CA ASP A 50 -8.15 12.79 -2.33
C ASP A 50 -8.07 14.20 -2.95
N SER A 51 -7.14 15.04 -2.45
CA SER A 51 -6.92 16.38 -3.02
C SER A 51 -6.38 16.36 -4.46
N LEU A 52 -5.77 15.24 -4.89
CA LEU A 52 -5.33 14.98 -6.26
C LEU A 52 -6.40 14.26 -7.10
N GLU A 53 -7.64 14.16 -6.60
CA GLU A 53 -8.81 13.59 -7.30
C GLU A 53 -8.73 12.08 -7.60
N TYR A 54 -7.77 11.33 -7.01
CA TYR A 54 -7.63 9.88 -7.27
C TYR A 54 -8.86 9.06 -6.86
N GLY A 55 -9.64 9.53 -5.88
CA GLY A 55 -10.87 8.87 -5.42
C GLY A 55 -12.16 9.36 -6.09
N GLN A 56 -12.08 10.28 -7.06
CA GLN A 56 -13.26 10.95 -7.62
C GLN A 56 -14.17 9.99 -8.42
N ASP A 57 -13.56 9.11 -9.23
CA ASP A 57 -14.29 8.21 -10.14
C ASP A 57 -14.49 6.79 -9.58
N GLY A 58 -14.09 6.55 -8.33
CA GLY A 58 -14.19 5.25 -7.70
C GLY A 58 -13.25 5.08 -6.52
N MET A 59 -13.32 3.91 -5.90
CA MET A 59 -12.45 3.59 -4.78
C MET A 59 -11.04 3.25 -5.28
N VAL A 60 -10.04 3.92 -4.71
CA VAL A 60 -8.62 3.60 -4.91
C VAL A 60 -8.02 3.13 -3.59
N SER A 61 -7.21 2.09 -3.68
CA SER A 61 -6.67 1.40 -2.50
C SER A 61 -5.15 1.41 -2.53
N PHE A 62 -4.57 1.89 -1.43
CA PHE A 62 -3.14 1.89 -1.18
C PHE A 62 -2.82 1.13 0.10
N GLN A 63 -1.60 0.61 0.20
CA GLN A 63 -1.06 0.06 1.43
C GLN A 63 0.32 0.65 1.70
N LEU A 64 0.53 1.07 2.94
CA LEU A 64 1.82 1.53 3.45
C LEU A 64 2.48 0.43 4.28
N VAL A 65 3.70 0.06 3.88
CA VAL A 65 4.55 -0.90 4.61
C VAL A 65 5.89 -0.24 4.89
N LYS A 66 6.19 -0.03 6.18
CA LYS A 66 7.47 0.52 6.63
C LYS A 66 8.46 -0.61 6.93
N ASP A 67 9.51 -0.69 6.13
CA ASP A 67 10.67 -1.58 6.33
C ASP A 67 11.93 -0.71 6.50
N SER A 68 12.98 -0.94 5.68
CA SER A 68 14.12 -0.03 5.55
C SER A 68 13.79 1.26 4.80
N ILE A 69 12.69 1.24 4.04
CA ILE A 69 12.11 2.37 3.31
C ILE A 69 10.59 2.29 3.46
N ILE A 70 9.88 3.35 3.07
CA ILE A 70 8.43 3.34 2.96
C ILE A 70 8.04 2.73 1.61
N ASN A 71 7.32 1.62 1.66
CA ASN A 71 6.77 0.98 0.47
C ASN A 71 5.29 1.37 0.36
N VAL A 72 4.90 1.88 -0.81
CA VAL A 72 3.53 2.24 -1.14
C VAL A 72 3.03 1.24 -2.18
N ASN A 73 2.21 0.28 -1.80
CA ASN A 73 1.59 -0.65 -2.73
C ASN A 73 0.28 -0.02 -3.24
N MET A 74 0.16 0.20 -4.55
CA MET A 74 -1.02 0.74 -5.21
C MET A 74 -1.75 -0.38 -5.94
N VAL A 75 -3.04 -0.56 -5.66
CA VAL A 75 -3.89 -1.44 -6.47
C VAL A 75 -4.09 -0.80 -7.84
N THR A 76 -3.80 -1.56 -8.89
CA THR A 76 -3.98 -1.10 -10.28
C THR A 76 -4.74 -2.12 -11.12
N GLN A 77 -5.21 -1.68 -12.28
CA GLN A 77 -5.75 -2.58 -13.30
C GLN A 77 -4.62 -3.29 -14.04
N ASP A 78 -4.87 -4.52 -14.50
CA ASP A 78 -3.87 -5.38 -15.15
C ASP A 78 -3.11 -4.71 -16.31
N GLN A 79 -3.77 -3.81 -17.05
CA GLN A 79 -3.13 -3.06 -18.14
C GLN A 79 -1.91 -2.25 -17.66
N TYR A 80 -1.97 -1.70 -16.45
CA TYR A 80 -0.90 -0.88 -15.86
C TYR A 80 0.22 -1.72 -15.22
N HIS A 81 0.09 -3.04 -15.18
CA HIS A 81 1.16 -3.93 -14.73
C HIS A 81 2.38 -3.91 -15.66
N THR A 82 2.17 -3.56 -16.94
CA THR A 82 3.23 -3.48 -17.96
C THR A 82 3.32 -2.13 -18.67
N ASP A 83 2.31 -1.27 -18.49
CA ASP A 83 2.34 0.09 -19.02
C ASP A 83 3.12 1.02 -18.08
N GLU A 84 4.21 1.58 -18.59
CA GLU A 84 5.11 2.49 -17.86
C GLU A 84 4.83 3.97 -18.18
N SER A 85 3.78 4.28 -18.96
CA SER A 85 3.47 5.65 -19.39
C SER A 85 3.24 6.62 -18.22
N MET A 86 2.85 6.12 -17.06
CA MET A 86 2.59 6.90 -15.84
C MET A 86 3.73 6.88 -14.82
N ASP A 87 4.82 6.16 -15.09
CA ASP A 87 5.90 5.97 -14.12
C ASP A 87 6.52 7.26 -13.66
N TYR A 88 6.74 8.19 -14.60
CA TYR A 88 7.28 9.50 -14.27
C TYR A 88 6.39 10.23 -13.25
N ALA A 89 5.08 10.28 -13.49
CA ALA A 89 4.13 10.94 -12.59
C ALA A 89 4.04 10.23 -11.22
N LEU A 90 4.03 8.90 -11.21
CA LEU A 90 4.01 8.11 -9.98
C LEU A 90 5.33 8.27 -9.17
N ASN A 91 6.46 8.44 -9.84
CA ASN A 91 7.74 8.72 -9.16
C ASN A 91 7.77 10.12 -8.55
N GLU A 92 7.20 11.13 -9.20
CA GLU A 92 7.03 12.46 -8.61
C GLU A 92 6.14 12.41 -7.36
N ILE A 93 5.10 11.57 -7.35
CA ILE A 93 4.30 11.32 -6.13
C ILE A 93 5.18 10.70 -5.04
N SER A 94 6.03 9.73 -5.35
CA SER A 94 6.94 9.13 -4.35
C SER A 94 7.86 10.17 -3.71
N LEU A 95 8.40 11.11 -4.50
CA LEU A 95 9.22 12.21 -4.02
C LEU A 95 8.44 13.18 -3.14
N LEU A 96 7.23 13.55 -3.55
CA LEU A 96 6.32 14.38 -2.77
C LEU A 96 6.01 13.75 -1.41
N LEU A 97 5.68 12.45 -1.40
CA LEU A 97 5.42 11.71 -0.16
C LEU A 97 6.64 11.68 0.76
N SER A 98 7.83 11.45 0.19
CA SER A 98 9.08 11.45 0.94
C SER A 98 9.29 12.78 1.67
N HIS A 99 9.13 13.89 0.97
CA HIS A 99 9.36 15.22 1.53
C HIS A 99 8.27 15.65 2.52
N ASP A 100 6.99 15.54 2.13
CA ASP A 100 5.89 16.20 2.84
C ASP A 100 5.29 15.35 3.97
N ILE A 101 5.33 14.02 3.84
CA ILE A 101 4.67 13.10 4.78
C ILE A 101 5.70 12.29 5.57
N PHE A 102 6.71 11.75 4.89
CA PHE A 102 7.67 10.83 5.49
C PHE A 102 8.99 11.49 5.91
N LYS A 103 9.07 12.83 5.97
CA LYS A 103 10.17 13.60 6.56
C LYS A 103 11.56 13.21 6.00
N GLY A 104 11.63 12.97 4.70
CA GLY A 104 12.85 12.58 3.98
C GLY A 104 13.17 11.08 4.01
N GLU A 105 12.32 10.23 4.59
CA GLU A 105 12.46 8.78 4.39
C GLU A 105 12.26 8.45 2.91
N ARG A 106 13.02 7.47 2.41
CA ARG A 106 12.88 7.00 1.03
C ARG A 106 11.52 6.34 0.84
N VAL A 107 10.87 6.64 -0.28
CA VAL A 107 9.58 6.07 -0.66
C VAL A 107 9.73 5.32 -1.98
N GLN A 108 9.15 4.12 -2.06
CA GLN A 108 9.02 3.35 -3.28
C GLN A 108 7.55 3.04 -3.55
N LEU A 109 7.07 3.40 -4.74
CA LEU A 109 5.76 2.98 -5.24
C LEU A 109 5.84 1.61 -5.91
N HIS A 110 4.83 0.79 -5.68
CA HIS A 110 4.67 -0.53 -6.27
C HIS A 110 3.31 -0.66 -6.93
N VAL A 111 3.33 -1.04 -8.20
CA VAL A 111 2.13 -1.47 -8.93
C VAL A 111 1.78 -2.87 -8.44
N SER A 112 0.56 -3.05 -7.95
CA SER A 112 0.11 -4.27 -7.28
C SER A 112 -1.25 -4.74 -7.81
N ASP A 113 -1.53 -6.02 -7.61
CA ASP A 113 -2.85 -6.58 -7.85
C ASP A 113 -3.88 -6.11 -6.81
N ASN A 114 -5.13 -6.58 -6.93
CA ASN A 114 -6.24 -6.23 -6.03
C ASN A 114 -6.11 -6.78 -4.60
N THR A 115 -5.03 -7.49 -4.29
CA THR A 115 -4.70 -8.01 -2.96
C THR A 115 -3.34 -7.50 -2.46
N PHE A 116 -2.83 -6.41 -3.05
CA PHE A 116 -1.53 -5.81 -2.74
C PHE A 116 -0.32 -6.73 -2.99
N ASN A 117 -0.44 -7.78 -3.80
CA ASN A 117 0.75 -8.48 -4.28
C ASN A 117 1.43 -7.62 -5.33
N ARG A 118 2.70 -7.28 -5.08
CA ARG A 118 3.51 -6.45 -5.97
C ARG A 118 3.70 -7.18 -7.30
N VAL A 119 3.34 -6.51 -8.39
CA VAL A 119 3.59 -6.97 -9.76
C VAL A 119 4.85 -6.30 -10.30
N ARG A 120 5.02 -5.00 -10.03
CA ARG A 120 6.18 -4.20 -10.44
C ARG A 120 6.49 -3.15 -9.39
N SER A 121 7.76 -2.79 -9.28
CA SER A 121 8.23 -1.69 -8.41
C SER A 121 8.80 -0.59 -9.28
N LEU A 122 8.48 0.66 -8.95
CA LEU A 122 9.07 1.83 -9.60
C LEU A 122 10.48 2.08 -9.04
N GLU A 123 11.27 2.87 -9.74
CA GLU A 123 12.59 3.28 -9.27
C GLU A 123 12.48 4.12 -8.00
N VAL A 124 13.46 3.96 -7.11
CA VAL A 124 13.50 4.76 -5.87
C VAL A 124 14.32 6.02 -6.12
N TYR A 125 13.64 7.14 -6.26
CA TYR A 125 14.28 8.46 -6.36
C TYR A 125 14.51 9.03 -4.96
N GLY A 126 15.65 9.70 -4.77
CA GLY A 126 16.07 10.25 -3.48
C GLY A 126 17.23 9.46 -2.85
N ASN A 127 18.44 9.88 -3.19
CA ASN A 127 19.62 10.04 -2.32
C ASN A 127 20.83 10.35 -3.22
N GLU A 128 21.01 11.63 -3.55
CA GLU A 128 22.32 12.25 -3.77
C GLU A 128 22.55 13.29 -2.66
#